data_AF-A0A1M6HLP4-F1
#
_entry.id   AF-A0A1M6HLP4-F1
#
_cell.length_a   1.000
_cell.length_b   1.000
_cell.length_c   1.000
_cell.angle_alpha   90.00
_cell.angle_beta   90.00
_cell.angle_gamma   90.00
#
_symmetry.space_group_name_H-M   'P 1'
#
loop_
_entity.id
_entity.type
_entity.pdbx_description
1 polymer ?
#
loop_
_entity_poly.entity_id
_entity_poly.type
_entity_poly.pdbx_seq_one_letter_code
_entity_poly.pdbx_strand_id
1 'polypeptide(L)'
;MKLPFFILLVGITFSLNAQNLFPVKLDNCRTDKFCLDCGDTKAGYQEKEFLKLQEKLNDELKLDGIKGAIMFQVLVNSKGRACVLSHTDQSKNFITQKLIKELNRFKNWTPAITNGKIEEKSSINIIFKVDNNKITGQIERVDKKAFEKSFDKPNSPEIYNENYIYKNENLSNYEITVWNSKNSNLPNNWNDHISIDKNGLIWLTVNQGLVTFDGSEFKNAEQNITDKGKYFAYYELATDNNNVKWVYAKNNIYSYDNDKWVKYDSTQIGINSAYNIVNNPQTGELFFCSKNGITILKDGKWSKIDKNLYKDLPGNRVAFAKRDSKNRIWIGTYDGTAMIDENNHVTNFEKSSTVLKGKCITSMDEDENGNLYFTLYEFDRKNKKQVNNDEGIAIRDVDGNFKQFTTENSGMPFNHSNCVLYDKNEKVLWISTDRAGLVRYDLNDGWENYHTENSEIPTSYISTMTFDNNGDLYLATRQGLVKIKRK
;
A
#
# COMPACT_ATOMS: atom_id res chain seq x y z
N MET A 1 20.00 -27.68 43.29
CA MET A 1 19.42 -28.67 42.36
C MET A 1 18.41 -27.93 41.49
N LYS A 2 18.81 -27.50 40.29
CA LYS A 2 17.99 -26.69 39.37
C LYS A 2 17.26 -27.62 38.40
N LEU A 3 15.93 -27.55 38.38
CA LEU A 3 15.08 -28.14 37.32
C LEU A 3 14.98 -27.14 36.16
N PRO A 4 15.17 -27.52 34.89
CA PRO A 4 14.94 -26.63 33.76
C PRO A 4 13.48 -26.68 33.29
N PHE A 5 12.95 -25.50 33.02
CA PHE A 5 11.59 -25.21 32.55
C PHE A 5 11.56 -25.35 31.01
N PHE A 6 10.62 -26.13 30.48
CA PHE A 6 10.37 -26.27 29.04
C PHE A 6 9.71 -24.99 28.50
N ILE A 7 10.38 -24.27 27.59
CA ILE A 7 9.78 -23.16 26.83
C ILE A 7 9.34 -23.70 25.48
N LEU A 8 8.02 -23.79 25.28
CA LEU A 8 7.38 -24.07 24.00
C LEU A 8 7.45 -22.80 23.13
N LEU A 9 8.45 -22.69 22.24
CA LEU A 9 8.54 -21.63 21.24
C LEU A 9 7.67 -22.00 20.02
N VAL A 10 6.49 -21.39 19.91
CA VAL A 10 5.67 -21.43 18.70
C VAL A 10 6.17 -20.35 17.75
N GLY A 11 7.02 -20.74 16.78
CA GLY A 11 7.35 -19.91 15.62
C GLY A 11 6.17 -19.89 14.65
N ILE A 12 5.70 -18.69 14.29
CA ILE A 12 4.67 -18.51 13.26
C ILE A 12 5.35 -17.95 12.01
N THR A 13 5.15 -18.66 10.91
CA THR A 13 5.70 -18.46 9.58
C THR A 13 4.91 -17.40 8.81
N PHE A 14 5.60 -16.67 7.93
CA PHE A 14 5.01 -15.68 7.02
C PHE A 14 4.05 -16.37 6.04
N SER A 15 2.82 -15.87 5.92
CA SER A 15 1.91 -16.24 4.83
C SER A 15 1.63 -15.01 3.97
N LEU A 16 2.46 -14.84 2.93
CA LEU A 16 2.13 -14.01 1.78
C LEU A 16 1.12 -14.79 0.92
N ASN A 17 0.08 -14.11 0.41
CA ASN A 17 -0.73 -14.67 -0.67
C ASN A 17 0.20 -14.96 -1.86
N ALA A 18 0.07 -16.12 -2.49
CA ALA A 18 0.94 -16.54 -3.57
C ALA A 18 0.99 -15.50 -4.70
N GLN A 19 2.19 -15.01 -4.99
CA GLN A 19 2.46 -14.17 -6.15
C GLN A 19 3.50 -14.85 -7.05
N ASN A 20 3.23 -14.79 -8.35
CA ASN A 20 4.18 -15.15 -9.38
C ASN A 20 5.15 -13.98 -9.57
N LEU A 21 6.46 -14.26 -9.53
CA LEU A 21 7.51 -13.24 -9.69
C LEU A 21 7.78 -12.88 -11.15
N PHE A 22 7.46 -13.79 -12.08
CA PHE A 22 7.80 -13.65 -13.49
C PHE A 22 6.55 -13.59 -14.39
N PRO A 23 6.64 -12.96 -15.58
CA PRO A 23 5.49 -12.63 -16.41
C PRO A 23 4.74 -13.84 -16.97
N VAL A 24 5.41 -14.97 -17.20
CA VAL A 24 4.77 -16.19 -17.69
C VAL A 24 4.44 -17.11 -16.52
N LYS A 25 3.15 -17.37 -16.30
CA LYS A 25 2.62 -18.16 -15.18
C LYS A 25 2.25 -19.57 -15.62
N LEU A 26 2.41 -20.54 -14.73
CA LEU A 26 2.06 -21.94 -14.98
C LEU A 26 1.01 -22.40 -13.94
N ASP A 27 -0.09 -22.98 -14.41
CA ASP A 27 -1.22 -23.41 -13.56
C ASP A 27 -1.06 -24.86 -13.05
N ASN A 28 0.17 -25.33 -12.90
CA ASN A 28 0.52 -26.72 -12.58
C ASN A 28 0.82 -26.96 -11.09
N CYS A 29 0.78 -25.92 -10.25
CA CYS A 29 1.18 -25.98 -8.84
C CYS A 29 0.05 -25.59 -7.89
N ARG A 30 -0.02 -26.22 -6.71
CA ARG A 30 -0.90 -25.77 -5.62
C ARG A 30 -0.25 -24.61 -4.87
N THR A 31 -0.75 -23.40 -5.09
CA THR A 31 -0.17 -22.14 -4.62
C THR A 31 -0.84 -21.58 -3.37
N ASP A 32 -1.47 -22.42 -2.56
CA ASP A 32 -2.38 -21.96 -1.49
C ASP A 32 -1.68 -21.03 -0.48
N LYS A 33 -0.44 -21.37 -0.05
CA LYS A 33 0.47 -20.55 0.79
C LYS A 33 1.94 -20.96 0.60
N PHE A 34 2.87 -20.02 0.50
CA PHE A 34 4.32 -20.26 0.56
C PHE A 34 5.09 -19.00 0.97
N CYS A 35 6.32 -19.18 1.47
CA CYS A 35 7.22 -18.07 1.75
C CYS A 35 8.21 -17.83 0.59
N LEU A 36 8.72 -16.60 0.43
CA LEU A 36 9.75 -16.28 -0.57
C LEU A 36 11.15 -16.34 0.04
N ASP A 37 12.01 -17.21 -0.49
CA ASP A 37 13.41 -17.43 -0.10
C ASP A 37 13.63 -17.38 1.43
N CYS A 38 12.75 -18.04 2.19
CA CYS A 38 12.71 -17.96 3.65
C CYS A 38 13.51 -19.09 4.32
N GLY A 39 13.51 -19.12 5.65
CA GLY A 39 14.26 -20.07 6.47
C GLY A 39 15.63 -19.55 6.91
N ASP A 40 16.08 -20.07 8.06
CA ASP A 40 17.46 -19.96 8.54
C ASP A 40 18.37 -20.79 7.62
N THR A 41 17.92 -22.02 7.33
CA THR A 41 18.45 -22.83 6.22
C THR A 41 17.54 -22.63 5.02
N LYS A 42 18.09 -22.08 3.94
CA LYS A 42 17.33 -21.81 2.72
C LYS A 42 17.01 -23.09 1.95
N ALA A 43 15.85 -23.10 1.28
CA ALA A 43 15.54 -24.13 0.30
C ALA A 43 16.58 -24.12 -0.84
N GLY A 44 16.87 -25.29 -1.41
CA GLY A 44 17.87 -25.44 -2.46
C GLY A 44 17.88 -26.84 -3.06
N TYR A 45 19.06 -27.33 -3.46
CA TYR A 45 19.23 -28.64 -4.06
C TYR A 45 20.54 -29.30 -3.59
N GLN A 46 20.63 -30.62 -3.77
CA GLN A 46 21.90 -31.34 -3.64
C GLN A 46 22.80 -31.04 -4.84
N GLU A 47 23.92 -30.37 -4.60
CA GLU A 47 24.80 -29.83 -5.64
C GLU A 47 25.29 -30.88 -6.64
N LYS A 48 25.79 -32.02 -6.16
CA LYS A 48 26.26 -33.12 -7.03
C LYS A 48 25.19 -33.64 -7.99
N GLU A 49 23.94 -33.66 -7.54
CA GLU A 49 22.81 -34.17 -8.32
C GLU A 49 22.30 -33.11 -9.30
N PHE A 50 22.38 -31.83 -8.92
CA PHE A 50 22.05 -30.73 -9.80
C PHE A 50 23.11 -30.52 -10.90
N LEU A 51 24.37 -30.85 -10.63
CA LEU A 51 25.42 -30.92 -11.65
C LEU A 51 25.11 -31.99 -12.72
N LYS A 52 24.69 -33.20 -12.31
CA LYS A 52 24.25 -34.25 -13.25
C LYS A 52 23.06 -33.81 -14.09
N LEU A 53 22.12 -33.05 -13.52
CA LEU A 53 21.00 -32.49 -14.27
C LEU A 53 21.50 -31.53 -15.36
N GLN A 54 22.45 -30.67 -15.03
CA GLN A 54 23.04 -29.73 -15.98
C GLN A 54 23.85 -30.44 -17.06
N GLU A 55 24.63 -31.47 -16.72
CA GLU A 55 25.35 -32.31 -17.71
C GLU A 55 24.37 -32.94 -18.69
N LYS A 56 23.31 -33.59 -18.18
CA LYS A 56 22.23 -34.12 -19.02
C LYS A 56 21.61 -33.06 -19.94
N LEU A 57 21.36 -31.86 -19.43
CA LEU A 57 20.80 -30.77 -20.23
C LEU A 57 21.78 -30.30 -21.32
N ASN A 58 23.09 -30.29 -21.05
CA ASN A 58 24.11 -29.97 -22.04
C ASN A 58 24.22 -31.04 -23.14
N ASP A 59 24.03 -32.31 -22.79
CA ASP A 59 24.07 -33.41 -23.77
C ASP A 59 22.80 -33.45 -24.66
N GLU A 60 21.64 -33.09 -24.09
CA GLU A 60 20.34 -33.19 -24.78
C GLU A 60 19.95 -31.94 -25.57
N LEU A 61 20.50 -30.77 -25.24
CA LEU A 61 20.14 -29.49 -25.87
C LEU A 61 21.17 -29.08 -26.93
N LYS A 62 20.67 -28.69 -28.11
CA LYS A 62 21.49 -28.04 -29.14
C LYS A 62 21.60 -26.55 -28.82
N LEU A 63 22.74 -26.14 -28.25
CA LEU A 63 22.97 -24.79 -27.73
C LEU A 63 23.83 -23.91 -28.65
N ASP A 64 24.19 -24.40 -29.84
CA ASP A 64 25.03 -23.68 -30.78
C ASP A 64 24.45 -22.32 -31.18
N GLY A 65 25.21 -21.26 -30.92
CA GLY A 65 24.81 -19.89 -31.25
C GLY A 65 23.72 -19.29 -30.34
N ILE A 66 23.31 -20.01 -29.29
CA ILE A 66 22.31 -19.53 -28.32
C ILE A 66 23.04 -18.85 -27.16
N LYS A 67 22.62 -17.61 -26.84
CA LYS A 67 23.06 -16.89 -25.64
C LYS A 67 21.87 -16.27 -24.93
N GLY A 68 21.86 -16.33 -23.61
CA GLY A 68 20.80 -15.70 -22.82
C GLY A 68 20.63 -16.31 -21.44
N ALA A 69 19.66 -15.79 -20.70
CA ALA A 69 19.31 -16.28 -19.38
C ALA A 69 17.80 -16.39 -19.21
N ILE A 70 17.35 -17.45 -18.54
CA ILE A 70 15.96 -17.67 -18.18
C ILE A 70 15.90 -17.85 -16.67
N MET A 71 15.03 -17.07 -16.02
CA MET A 71 14.77 -17.20 -14.59
C MET A 71 13.47 -17.96 -14.38
N PHE A 72 13.49 -18.85 -13.39
CA PHE A 72 12.35 -19.66 -12.96
C PHE A 72 12.08 -19.41 -11.49
N GLN A 73 10.81 -19.22 -11.15
CA GLN A 73 10.33 -19.26 -9.78
C GLN A 73 9.93 -20.71 -9.48
N VAL A 74 10.58 -21.33 -8.51
CA VAL A 74 10.42 -22.76 -8.19
C VAL A 74 9.95 -22.92 -6.75
N LEU A 75 8.83 -23.62 -6.59
CA LEU A 75 8.21 -23.88 -5.30
C LEU A 75 8.69 -25.23 -4.75
N VAL A 76 9.53 -25.21 -3.72
CA VAL A 76 10.05 -26.41 -3.06
C VAL A 76 9.22 -26.70 -1.80
N ASN A 77 8.72 -27.93 -1.66
CA ASN A 77 7.94 -28.34 -0.50
C ASN A 77 8.76 -29.10 0.55
N SER A 78 8.14 -29.34 1.71
CA SER A 78 8.71 -30.08 2.84
C SER A 78 9.20 -31.50 2.52
N LYS A 79 8.77 -32.09 1.40
CA LYS A 79 9.18 -33.43 0.92
C LYS A 79 10.32 -33.39 -0.10
N GLY A 80 10.93 -32.22 -0.35
CA GLY A 80 11.99 -32.08 -1.35
C GLY A 80 11.50 -32.21 -2.79
N ARG A 81 10.22 -31.89 -3.06
CA ARG A 81 9.67 -31.83 -4.42
C ARG A 81 9.48 -30.39 -4.85
N ALA A 82 9.75 -30.11 -6.11
CA ALA A 82 9.57 -28.79 -6.70
C ALA A 82 8.39 -28.73 -7.67
N CYS A 83 7.90 -27.51 -7.85
CA CYS A 83 6.96 -27.16 -8.91
C CYS A 83 7.30 -25.76 -9.44
N VAL A 84 7.56 -25.63 -10.74
CA VAL A 84 7.84 -24.34 -11.38
C VAL A 84 6.55 -23.53 -11.49
N LEU A 85 6.54 -22.33 -10.90
CA LEU A 85 5.38 -21.44 -10.82
C LEU A 85 5.32 -20.42 -11.96
N SER A 86 6.46 -19.80 -12.27
CA SER A 86 6.57 -18.76 -13.29
C SER A 86 7.97 -18.68 -13.88
N HIS A 87 8.11 -18.08 -15.06
CA HIS A 87 9.39 -17.82 -15.71
C HIS A 87 9.40 -16.58 -16.60
N THR A 88 10.60 -16.13 -17.00
CA THR A 88 10.80 -14.92 -17.80
C THR A 88 10.60 -15.09 -19.31
N ASP A 89 10.79 -16.30 -19.84
CA ASP A 89 10.73 -16.54 -21.29
C ASP A 89 9.30 -16.45 -21.87
N GLN A 90 9.03 -15.43 -22.68
CA GLN A 90 7.74 -15.25 -23.38
C GLN A 90 7.70 -15.90 -24.77
N SER A 91 8.83 -16.40 -25.28
CA SER A 91 8.95 -16.89 -26.66
C SER A 91 8.47 -18.33 -26.85
N LYS A 92 8.04 -19.00 -25.76
CA LYS A 92 7.65 -20.41 -25.73
C LYS A 92 8.73 -21.35 -26.29
N ASN A 93 10.02 -21.04 -26.03
CA ASN A 93 11.13 -21.83 -26.55
C ASN A 93 11.10 -23.27 -26.00
N PHE A 94 11.47 -24.24 -26.84
CA PHE A 94 11.66 -25.64 -26.45
C PHE A 94 12.62 -25.82 -25.27
N ILE A 95 13.69 -25.02 -25.19
CA ILE A 95 14.65 -25.04 -24.07
C ILE A 95 13.91 -24.79 -22.74
N THR A 96 13.06 -23.76 -22.69
CA THR A 96 12.26 -23.42 -21.51
C THR A 96 11.32 -24.54 -21.12
N GLN A 97 10.63 -25.15 -22.08
CA GLN A 97 9.73 -26.29 -21.83
C GLN A 97 10.48 -27.50 -21.27
N LYS A 98 11.68 -27.77 -21.79
CA LYS A 98 12.56 -28.83 -21.30
C LYS A 98 13.02 -28.54 -19.87
N LEU A 99 13.46 -27.32 -19.57
CA LEU A 99 13.87 -26.90 -18.23
C LEU A 99 12.72 -27.02 -17.21
N ILE A 100 11.51 -26.57 -17.55
CA ILE A 100 10.32 -26.73 -16.69
C ILE A 100 10.09 -28.20 -16.34
N LYS A 101 10.15 -29.07 -17.36
CA LYS A 101 9.94 -30.52 -17.19
C LYS A 101 11.01 -31.14 -16.30
N GLU A 102 12.27 -30.81 -16.50
CA GLU A 102 13.39 -31.36 -15.73
C GLU A 102 13.40 -30.82 -14.28
N LEU A 103 13.13 -29.53 -14.06
CA LEU A 103 13.00 -28.94 -12.72
C LEU A 103 11.86 -29.57 -11.90
N ASN A 104 10.69 -29.79 -12.53
CA ASN A 104 9.56 -30.46 -11.88
C ASN A 104 9.82 -31.94 -11.57
N ARG A 105 10.72 -32.60 -12.32
CA ARG A 105 11.07 -34.03 -12.13
C ARG A 105 12.23 -34.23 -11.16
N PHE A 106 13.06 -33.22 -10.96
CA PHE A 106 14.21 -33.30 -10.07
C PHE A 106 13.73 -33.58 -8.63
N LYS A 107 14.26 -34.63 -8.01
CA LYS A 107 13.82 -35.12 -6.69
C LYS A 107 14.72 -34.69 -5.53
N ASN A 108 15.88 -34.09 -5.83
CA ASN A 108 16.93 -33.85 -4.85
C ASN A 108 16.94 -32.38 -4.40
N TRP A 109 15.74 -31.80 -4.24
CA TRP A 109 15.57 -30.49 -3.62
C TRP A 109 15.70 -30.60 -2.10
N THR A 110 16.33 -29.60 -1.49
CA THR A 110 16.41 -29.45 -0.03
C THR A 110 15.38 -28.42 0.42
N PRO A 111 14.53 -28.73 1.42
CA PRO A 111 13.52 -27.79 1.88
C PRO A 111 14.14 -26.67 2.75
N ALA A 112 13.40 -25.58 2.94
CA ALA A 112 13.77 -24.55 3.90
C ALA A 112 13.49 -25.00 5.34
N ILE A 113 14.28 -24.51 6.29
CA ILE A 113 14.16 -24.82 7.73
C ILE A 113 14.20 -23.50 8.51
N THR A 114 13.20 -23.29 9.38
CA THR A 114 13.11 -22.15 10.30
C THR A 114 13.03 -22.67 11.72
N ASN A 115 13.93 -22.23 12.61
CA ASN A 115 13.96 -22.65 14.01
C ASN A 115 13.91 -24.19 14.17
N GLY A 116 14.61 -24.92 13.30
CA GLY A 116 14.66 -26.38 13.31
C GLY A 116 13.41 -27.10 12.74
N LYS A 117 12.39 -26.36 12.26
CA LYS A 117 11.20 -26.93 11.61
C LYS A 117 11.26 -26.76 10.09
N ILE A 118 10.92 -27.82 9.36
CA ILE A 118 10.85 -27.79 7.90
C ILE A 118 9.63 -26.97 7.46
N GLU A 119 9.86 -26.00 6.58
CA GLU A 119 8.81 -25.18 5.99
C GLU A 119 7.94 -26.00 5.04
N GLU A 120 6.63 -25.73 5.04
CA GLU A 120 5.68 -26.47 4.18
C GLU A 120 6.02 -26.26 2.70
N LYS A 121 6.26 -25.00 2.31
CA LYS A 121 6.61 -24.58 0.95
C LYS A 121 7.43 -23.29 0.97
N SER A 122 8.53 -23.27 0.21
CA SER A 122 9.36 -22.09 -0.03
C SER A 122 9.58 -21.89 -1.53
N SER A 123 9.40 -20.66 -2.00
CA SER A 123 9.72 -20.25 -3.37
C SER A 123 11.18 -19.81 -3.45
N ILE A 124 11.91 -20.29 -4.45
CA ILE A 124 13.28 -19.88 -4.78
C ILE A 124 13.37 -19.47 -6.24
N ASN A 125 14.35 -18.64 -6.60
CA ASN A 125 14.63 -18.30 -7.98
C ASN A 125 15.82 -19.12 -8.50
N ILE A 126 15.71 -19.59 -9.73
CA ILE A 126 16.77 -20.32 -10.41
C ILE A 126 17.01 -19.67 -11.75
N ILE A 127 18.25 -19.27 -11.99
CA ILE A 127 18.68 -18.73 -13.27
C ILE A 127 19.42 -19.80 -14.05
N PHE A 128 18.96 -20.09 -15.27
CA PHE A 128 19.71 -20.86 -16.24
C PHE A 128 20.30 -19.90 -17.27
N LYS A 129 21.62 -19.91 -17.40
CA LYS A 129 22.37 -19.14 -18.40
C LYS A 129 22.89 -20.08 -19.47
N VAL A 130 22.72 -19.70 -20.73
CA VAL A 130 23.37 -20.33 -21.88
C VAL A 130 24.47 -19.38 -22.35
N ASP A 131 25.71 -19.83 -22.25
CA ASP A 131 26.86 -19.14 -22.83
C ASP A 131 27.92 -20.16 -23.25
N ASN A 132 28.67 -19.84 -24.30
CA ASN A 132 29.69 -20.73 -24.88
C ASN A 132 29.18 -22.17 -25.12
N ASN A 133 27.99 -22.30 -25.72
CA ASN A 133 27.30 -23.56 -26.01
C ASN A 133 27.04 -24.44 -24.76
N LYS A 134 27.10 -23.87 -23.56
CA LYS A 134 26.86 -24.57 -22.30
C LYS A 134 25.72 -23.91 -21.54
N ILE A 135 24.80 -24.72 -21.02
CA ILE A 135 23.78 -24.30 -20.08
C ILE A 135 24.23 -24.59 -18.65
N THR A 136 24.14 -23.57 -17.80
CA THR A 136 24.42 -23.66 -16.37
C THR A 136 23.27 -23.08 -15.57
N GLY A 137 22.81 -23.77 -14.55
CA GLY A 137 21.77 -23.37 -13.63
C GLY A 137 22.33 -23.10 -12.24
N GLN A 138 21.84 -22.07 -11.58
CA GLN A 138 22.13 -21.83 -10.17
C GLN A 138 20.97 -21.14 -9.48
N ILE A 139 20.90 -21.27 -8.14
CA ILE A 139 19.96 -20.48 -7.35
C ILE A 139 20.40 -19.02 -7.40
N GLU A 140 19.48 -18.14 -7.75
CA GLU A 140 19.62 -16.70 -7.58
C GLU A 140 18.87 -16.30 -6.32
N ARG A 141 19.60 -16.03 -5.25
CA ARG A 141 18.98 -15.66 -3.98
C ARG A 141 18.32 -14.30 -4.11
N VAL A 142 17.13 -14.17 -3.54
CA VAL A 142 16.49 -12.87 -3.44
C VAL A 142 17.23 -12.11 -2.35
N ASP A 143 18.12 -11.21 -2.75
CA ASP A 143 18.67 -10.25 -1.80
C ASP A 143 17.53 -9.32 -1.38
N LYS A 144 16.92 -9.63 -0.23
CA LYS A 144 15.83 -8.84 0.33
C LYS A 144 16.25 -7.37 0.50
N LYS A 145 17.52 -7.09 0.83
CA LYS A 145 18.03 -5.72 0.96
C LYS A 145 18.17 -5.05 -0.40
N ALA A 146 18.63 -5.75 -1.44
CA ALA A 146 18.68 -5.20 -2.80
C ALA A 146 17.29 -5.05 -3.43
N PHE A 147 16.35 -5.94 -3.12
CA PHE A 147 14.93 -5.84 -3.51
C PHE A 147 14.27 -4.65 -2.81
N GLU A 148 14.48 -4.48 -1.51
CA GLU A 148 14.04 -3.29 -0.76
C GLU A 148 14.68 -2.01 -1.33
N LYS A 149 15.98 -2.04 -1.70
CA LYS A 149 16.65 -0.94 -2.43
C LYS A 149 16.17 -0.75 -3.87
N SER A 150 15.50 -1.72 -4.48
CA SER A 150 14.98 -1.55 -5.85
C SER A 150 13.81 -0.57 -5.90
N PHE A 151 13.14 -0.36 -4.77
CA PHE A 151 12.18 0.74 -4.59
C PHE A 151 12.85 2.12 -4.50
N ASP A 152 14.20 2.19 -4.38
CA ASP A 152 14.97 3.45 -4.36
C ASP A 152 15.20 4.04 -5.76
N LYS A 153 14.72 3.40 -6.83
CA LYS A 153 14.74 3.98 -8.18
C LYS A 153 13.36 4.55 -8.49
N PRO A 154 13.22 5.88 -8.57
CA PRO A 154 11.95 6.48 -8.95
C PRO A 154 11.58 6.06 -10.37
N ASN A 155 10.36 5.57 -10.53
CA ASN A 155 9.76 5.51 -11.86
C ASN A 155 9.48 6.94 -12.32
N SER A 156 9.61 7.17 -13.63
CA SER A 156 9.06 8.37 -14.26
C SER A 156 7.57 8.51 -13.95
N PRO A 157 7.05 9.74 -13.83
CA PRO A 157 5.63 9.96 -13.63
C PRO A 157 4.82 9.40 -14.80
N GLU A 158 3.69 8.75 -14.50
CA GLU A 158 2.72 8.32 -15.51
C GLU A 158 1.70 9.45 -15.74
N ILE A 159 2.08 10.43 -16.56
CA ILE A 159 1.21 11.55 -16.95
C ILE A 159 0.34 11.10 -18.13
N TYR A 160 -0.98 11.08 -17.94
CA TYR A 160 -1.95 10.73 -18.97
C TYR A 160 -2.57 11.94 -19.65
N ASN A 161 -2.50 13.11 -19.02
CA ASN A 161 -2.93 14.36 -19.61
C ASN A 161 -1.81 14.97 -20.45
N GLU A 162 -1.67 14.48 -21.67
CA GLU A 162 -0.62 14.93 -22.61
C GLU A 162 -0.92 16.31 -23.22
N ASN A 163 -2.14 16.84 -23.04
CA ASN A 163 -2.57 18.10 -23.66
C ASN A 163 -2.46 19.32 -22.72
N TYR A 164 -2.18 19.11 -21.44
CA TYR A 164 -2.04 20.19 -20.46
C TYR A 164 -0.56 20.53 -20.25
N ILE A 165 -0.24 21.83 -20.23
CA ILE A 165 1.12 22.32 -20.00
C ILE A 165 1.23 22.80 -18.56
N TYR A 166 2.02 22.08 -17.76
CA TYR A 166 2.29 22.41 -16.35
C TYR A 166 3.42 23.44 -16.25
N LYS A 167 3.08 24.69 -15.94
CA LYS A 167 4.08 25.76 -15.80
C LYS A 167 4.83 25.73 -14.47
N ASN A 168 4.17 25.27 -13.40
CA ASN A 168 4.73 25.12 -12.06
C ASN A 168 5.37 26.42 -11.52
N GLU A 169 4.74 27.57 -11.75
CA GLU A 169 5.29 28.90 -11.40
C GLU A 169 5.46 29.04 -9.87
N ASN A 170 4.58 28.40 -9.08
CA ASN A 170 4.63 28.45 -7.62
C ASN A 170 5.62 27.48 -6.99
N LEU A 171 6.21 26.53 -7.73
CA LEU A 171 7.15 25.55 -7.17
C LEU A 171 8.33 26.25 -6.47
N SER A 172 8.77 27.39 -7.02
CA SER A 172 9.87 28.20 -6.48
C SER A 172 9.57 28.80 -5.09
N ASN A 173 8.30 28.91 -4.71
CA ASN A 173 7.85 29.43 -3.41
C ASN A 173 7.99 28.40 -2.28
N TYR A 174 8.32 27.15 -2.60
CA TYR A 174 8.45 26.07 -1.63
C TYR A 174 9.90 25.63 -1.44
N GLU A 175 10.20 25.21 -0.22
CA GLU A 175 11.37 24.45 0.17
C GLU A 175 10.94 22.99 0.38
N ILE A 176 11.50 22.08 -0.40
CA ILE A 176 11.19 20.65 -0.34
C ILE A 176 12.34 19.94 0.37
N THR A 177 12.04 19.29 1.49
CA THR A 177 13.00 18.49 2.26
C THR A 177 12.62 17.02 2.20
N VAL A 178 13.60 16.15 1.98
CA VAL A 178 13.40 14.70 1.83
C VAL A 178 14.23 13.95 2.86
N TRP A 179 13.58 13.05 3.61
CA TRP A 179 14.26 12.08 4.47
C TRP A 179 14.02 10.66 3.96
N ASN A 180 15.11 9.96 3.67
CA ASN A 180 15.12 8.56 3.26
C ASN A 180 16.29 7.83 3.92
N SER A 181 16.33 6.51 3.79
CA SER A 181 17.36 5.64 4.38
C SER A 181 18.81 5.93 3.91
N LYS A 182 19.01 6.76 2.88
CA LYS A 182 20.36 7.19 2.44
C LYS A 182 20.85 8.44 3.15
N ASN A 183 19.95 9.29 3.65
CA ASN A 183 20.30 10.57 4.28
C ASN A 183 19.76 10.71 5.72
N SER A 184 19.06 9.70 6.24
CA SER A 184 18.55 9.65 7.59
C SER A 184 18.61 8.22 8.15
N ASN A 185 18.20 8.05 9.40
CA ASN A 185 18.06 6.74 10.03
C ASN A 185 16.68 6.07 9.79
N LEU A 186 15.91 6.55 8.80
CA LEU A 186 14.66 5.91 8.39
C LEU A 186 14.93 4.44 7.97
N PRO A 187 14.22 3.44 8.54
CA PRO A 187 14.56 2.03 8.36
C PRO A 187 14.30 1.51 6.94
N ASN A 188 13.32 2.08 6.22
CA ASN A 188 13.06 1.83 4.81
C ASN A 188 12.27 2.99 4.21
N ASN A 189 12.23 3.07 2.88
CA ASN A 189 11.68 4.23 2.18
C ASN A 189 10.20 4.09 1.83
N TRP A 190 9.56 2.94 2.12
CA TRP A 190 8.18 2.71 1.72
C TRP A 190 7.25 3.12 2.85
N ASN A 191 6.66 4.31 2.71
CA ASN A 191 5.74 4.87 3.69
C ASN A 191 4.33 4.92 3.11
N ASP A 192 3.35 4.44 3.87
CA ASP A 192 1.96 4.35 3.40
C ASP A 192 1.02 5.32 4.13
N HIS A 193 1.22 5.54 5.44
CA HIS A 193 0.34 6.37 6.28
C HIS A 193 1.16 7.31 7.17
N ILE A 194 0.67 8.53 7.35
CA ILE A 194 1.25 9.55 8.21
C ILE A 194 0.17 10.18 9.08
N SER A 195 0.53 10.48 10.32
CA SER A 195 -0.28 11.31 11.21
C SER A 195 0.65 12.18 12.04
N ILE A 196 0.26 13.42 12.32
CA ILE A 196 1.03 14.32 13.18
C ILE A 196 0.27 14.47 14.48
N ASP A 197 0.98 14.27 15.58
CA ASP A 197 0.39 14.40 16.88
C ASP A 197 0.34 15.86 17.36
N LYS A 198 -0.39 16.13 18.44
CA LYS A 198 -0.57 17.50 18.92
C LYS A 198 0.72 18.18 19.38
N ASN A 199 1.77 17.41 19.65
CA ASN A 199 3.08 17.92 20.02
C ASN A 199 3.99 18.15 18.79
N GLY A 200 3.48 17.89 17.58
CA GLY A 200 4.24 17.99 16.33
C GLY A 200 5.09 16.76 16.02
N LEU A 201 4.97 15.67 16.80
CA LEU A 201 5.68 14.44 16.50
C LEU A 201 5.00 13.74 15.32
N ILE A 202 5.76 13.45 14.28
CA ILE A 202 5.26 12.75 13.10
C ILE A 202 5.25 11.26 13.40
N TRP A 203 4.12 10.61 13.19
CA TRP A 203 3.94 9.16 13.22
C TRP A 203 3.84 8.68 11.77
N LEU A 204 4.65 7.69 11.43
CA LEU A 204 4.80 7.24 10.05
C LEU A 204 4.82 5.71 10.00
N THR A 205 3.92 5.12 9.22
CA THR A 205 4.03 3.71 8.89
C THR A 205 5.11 3.54 7.84
N VAL A 206 5.97 2.56 8.07
CA VAL A 206 7.03 2.15 7.15
C VAL A 206 6.79 0.68 6.80
N ASN A 207 7.33 0.18 5.69
CA ASN A 207 7.19 -1.24 5.37
C ASN A 207 7.72 -2.08 6.54
N GLN A 208 6.84 -2.90 7.12
CA GLN A 208 7.12 -3.72 8.30
C GLN A 208 7.48 -2.94 9.58
N GLY A 209 6.89 -1.76 9.81
CA GLY A 209 7.05 -1.06 11.09
C GLY A 209 6.25 0.23 11.26
N LEU A 210 6.38 0.82 12.45
CA LEU A 210 5.86 2.14 12.80
C LEU A 210 7.00 2.94 13.45
N VAL A 211 7.21 4.16 12.98
CA VAL A 211 8.24 5.05 13.51
C VAL A 211 7.64 6.41 13.89
N THR A 212 8.30 7.09 14.81
CA THR A 212 8.10 8.52 15.07
C THR A 212 9.25 9.33 14.50
N PHE A 213 9.01 10.59 14.16
CA PHE A 213 10.02 11.53 13.67
C PHE A 213 9.81 12.89 14.32
N ASP A 214 10.87 13.39 14.97
CA ASP A 214 10.88 14.65 15.71
C ASP A 214 11.44 15.84 14.90
N GLY A 215 11.66 15.64 13.59
CA GLY A 215 12.35 16.60 12.73
C GLY A 215 13.85 16.32 12.58
N SER A 216 14.42 15.45 13.43
CA SER A 216 15.84 15.08 13.39
C SER A 216 16.07 13.57 13.27
N GLU A 217 15.35 12.76 14.05
CA GLU A 217 15.60 11.32 14.18
C GLU A 217 14.32 10.50 14.05
N PHE A 218 14.39 9.41 13.28
CA PHE A 218 13.36 8.39 13.24
C PHE A 218 13.54 7.39 14.40
N LYS A 219 12.53 7.22 15.23
CA LYS A 219 12.55 6.31 16.40
C LYS A 219 11.50 5.22 16.22
N ASN A 220 11.84 3.98 16.58
CA ASN A 220 10.87 2.89 16.56
C ASN A 220 9.76 3.14 17.60
N ALA A 221 8.50 3.14 17.13
CA ALA A 221 7.31 3.38 17.94
C ALA A 221 6.56 2.09 18.32
N GLU A 222 7.08 0.91 17.94
CA GLU A 222 6.48 -0.40 18.23
C GLU A 222 6.78 -0.94 19.64
N GLN A 223 7.38 -0.12 20.51
CA GLN A 223 7.79 -0.57 21.83
C GLN A 223 6.56 -0.95 22.66
N ASN A 224 6.58 -2.16 23.21
CA ASN A 224 5.55 -2.67 24.14
C ASN A 224 4.13 -2.80 23.56
N ILE A 225 3.95 -2.81 22.23
CA ILE A 225 2.64 -3.09 21.60
C ILE A 225 2.20 -4.56 21.85
N THR A 226 3.14 -5.50 22.02
CA THR A 226 2.82 -6.91 22.38
C THR A 226 3.81 -7.53 23.35
N ASP A 227 3.39 -8.64 23.96
CA ASP A 227 4.22 -9.53 24.77
C ASP A 227 5.36 -10.22 23.99
N LYS A 228 5.29 -10.34 22.64
CA LYS A 228 6.37 -10.90 21.79
C LYS A 228 6.29 -10.44 20.31
N GLY A 229 7.15 -9.51 19.91
CA GLY A 229 7.64 -9.35 18.53
C GLY A 229 7.15 -8.14 17.72
N LYS A 230 7.90 -7.81 16.66
CA LYS A 230 7.65 -6.72 15.68
C LYS A 230 6.37 -6.95 14.87
N TYR A 231 5.70 -5.88 14.43
CA TYR A 231 4.59 -5.97 13.47
C TYR A 231 5.14 -5.94 12.05
N PHE A 232 4.53 -6.73 11.16
CA PHE A 232 4.98 -6.80 9.76
C PHE A 232 4.05 -6.08 8.78
N ALA A 233 2.89 -5.59 9.24
CA ALA A 233 1.95 -4.87 8.40
C ALA A 233 1.09 -3.92 9.25
N TYR A 234 1.24 -2.62 8.98
CA TYR A 234 0.34 -1.55 9.36
C TYR A 234 -0.44 -1.15 8.12
N TYR A 235 -1.75 -0.95 8.29
CA TYR A 235 -2.64 -0.67 7.18
C TYR A 235 -3.37 0.67 7.33
N GLU A 236 -3.28 1.29 8.52
CA GLU A 236 -3.84 2.61 8.78
C GLU A 236 -3.29 3.20 10.08
N LEU A 237 -3.24 4.54 10.13
CA LEU A 237 -2.76 5.34 11.27
C LEU A 237 -3.53 6.66 11.36
N ALA A 238 -4.03 6.98 12.55
CA ALA A 238 -4.62 8.29 12.85
C ALA A 238 -4.30 8.76 14.27
N THR A 239 -4.31 10.07 14.50
CA THR A 239 -4.26 10.67 15.84
C THR A 239 -5.58 11.36 16.12
N ASP A 240 -6.18 11.05 17.28
CA ASP A 240 -7.46 11.63 17.69
C ASP A 240 -7.31 12.95 18.46
N ASN A 241 -8.47 13.53 18.80
CA ASN A 241 -8.55 14.78 19.56
C ASN A 241 -8.01 14.71 20.99
N ASN A 242 -7.72 13.54 21.54
CA ASN A 242 -7.08 13.39 22.85
C ASN A 242 -5.59 13.06 22.71
N ASN A 243 -5.03 13.22 21.51
CA ASN A 243 -3.65 12.88 21.18
C ASN A 243 -3.35 11.38 21.30
N VAL A 244 -4.37 10.53 21.23
CA VAL A 244 -4.26 9.07 21.21
C VAL A 244 -4.07 8.62 19.76
N LYS A 245 -3.14 7.69 19.55
CA LYS A 245 -2.77 7.20 18.23
C LYS A 245 -3.46 5.88 18.01
N TRP A 246 -4.14 5.76 16.89
CA TRP A 246 -4.93 4.60 16.52
C TRP A 246 -4.30 3.94 15.30
N VAL A 247 -4.03 2.65 15.41
CA VAL A 247 -3.42 1.88 14.33
C VAL A 247 -4.20 0.60 14.07
N TYR A 248 -4.29 0.26 12.79
CA TYR A 248 -4.77 -1.05 12.37
C TYR A 248 -3.58 -1.92 11.93
N ALA A 249 -3.32 -2.98 12.69
CA ALA A 249 -2.18 -3.88 12.46
C ALA A 249 -2.54 -5.34 12.80
N LYS A 250 -2.01 -6.32 12.04
CA LYS A 250 -2.28 -7.76 12.25
C LYS A 250 -3.78 -8.09 12.50
N ASN A 251 -4.70 -7.50 11.74
CA ASN A 251 -6.15 -7.73 11.92
C ASN A 251 -6.70 -7.30 13.30
N ASN A 252 -6.09 -6.31 13.96
CA ASN A 252 -6.54 -5.77 15.25
C ASN A 252 -6.40 -4.25 15.27
N ILE A 253 -7.23 -3.60 16.08
CA ILE A 253 -7.15 -2.17 16.38
C ILE A 253 -6.35 -1.98 17.67
N TYR A 254 -5.40 -1.06 17.65
CA TYR A 254 -4.65 -0.66 18.83
C TYR A 254 -4.75 0.85 19.03
N SER A 255 -4.71 1.28 20.29
CA SER A 255 -4.53 2.68 20.67
C SER A 255 -3.24 2.88 21.46
N TYR A 256 -2.69 4.09 21.42
CA TYR A 256 -1.54 4.51 22.22
C TYR A 256 -1.74 5.92 22.75
N ASP A 257 -1.72 6.07 24.06
CA ASP A 257 -1.95 7.32 24.79
C ASP A 257 -0.66 8.08 25.14
N ASN A 258 0.47 7.70 24.54
CA ASN A 258 1.84 8.13 24.87
C ASN A 258 2.46 7.47 26.11
N ASP A 259 1.74 6.57 26.78
CA ASP A 259 2.27 5.75 27.86
C ASP A 259 2.22 4.26 27.48
N LYS A 260 1.03 3.77 27.14
CA LYS A 260 0.79 2.34 26.90
C LYS A 260 -0.01 2.08 25.63
N TRP A 261 0.28 0.93 25.04
CA TRP A 261 -0.50 0.39 23.94
C TRP A 261 -1.65 -0.45 24.47
N VAL A 262 -2.84 -0.24 23.92
CA VAL A 262 -4.04 -1.02 24.25
C VAL A 262 -4.51 -1.72 22.99
N LYS A 263 -4.58 -3.05 23.05
CA LYS A 263 -5.21 -3.86 22.01
C LYS A 263 -6.70 -3.99 22.30
N TYR A 264 -7.54 -3.71 21.31
CA TYR A 264 -8.98 -3.91 21.44
C TYR A 264 -9.40 -5.29 20.94
N ASP A 265 -10.25 -5.96 21.72
CA ASP A 265 -10.87 -7.21 21.30
C ASP A 265 -11.98 -6.93 20.29
N SER A 266 -11.79 -7.45 19.08
CA SER A 266 -12.75 -7.30 17.99
C SER A 266 -14.15 -7.83 18.30
N THR A 267 -14.30 -8.78 19.23
CA THR A 267 -15.61 -9.29 19.65
C THR A 267 -16.35 -8.28 20.54
N GLN A 268 -15.61 -7.41 21.23
CA GLN A 268 -16.15 -6.36 22.09
C GLN A 268 -16.52 -5.11 21.28
N ILE A 269 -15.64 -4.67 20.39
CA ILE A 269 -15.83 -3.44 19.61
C ILE A 269 -16.48 -3.65 18.23
N GLY A 270 -16.68 -4.91 17.82
CA GLY A 270 -17.37 -5.26 16.58
C GLY A 270 -16.55 -5.04 15.29
N ILE A 271 -15.24 -4.79 15.41
CA ILE A 271 -14.35 -4.49 14.27
C ILE A 271 -13.00 -5.20 14.42
N ASN A 272 -12.55 -5.86 13.35
CA ASN A 272 -11.23 -6.51 13.24
C ASN A 272 -10.46 -6.08 11.99
N SER A 273 -10.95 -5.08 11.28
CA SER A 273 -10.33 -4.54 10.08
C SER A 273 -10.64 -3.06 9.94
N ALA A 274 -9.69 -2.24 9.56
CA ALA A 274 -9.94 -0.87 9.10
C ALA A 274 -9.28 -0.65 7.74
N TYR A 275 -10.04 -0.19 6.75
CA TYR A 275 -9.51 0.35 5.51
C TYR A 275 -9.07 1.80 5.67
N ASN A 276 -9.70 2.52 6.60
CA ASN A 276 -9.37 3.90 6.93
C ASN A 276 -9.79 4.20 8.39
N ILE A 277 -9.08 5.12 9.05
CA ILE A 277 -9.37 5.65 10.38
C ILE A 277 -9.36 7.17 10.25
N VAL A 278 -10.53 7.79 10.35
CA VAL A 278 -10.67 9.24 10.13
C VAL A 278 -11.06 9.92 11.44
N ASN A 279 -10.22 10.83 11.92
CA ASN A 279 -10.55 11.70 13.05
C ASN A 279 -11.36 12.91 12.56
N ASN A 280 -12.44 13.24 13.26
CA ASN A 280 -13.14 14.51 13.09
C ASN A 280 -12.66 15.51 14.18
N PRO A 281 -11.89 16.54 13.81
CA PRO A 281 -11.32 17.46 14.79
C PRO A 281 -12.36 18.34 15.51
N GLN A 282 -13.54 18.55 14.94
CA GLN A 282 -14.59 19.36 15.54
C GLN A 282 -15.45 18.57 16.54
N THR A 283 -15.80 17.31 16.23
CA THR A 283 -16.74 16.51 17.03
C THR A 283 -16.05 15.51 17.94
N GLY A 284 -14.77 15.19 17.71
CA GLY A 284 -14.03 14.15 18.41
C GLY A 284 -14.45 12.72 18.04
N GLU A 285 -15.22 12.55 16.96
CA GLU A 285 -15.54 11.23 16.43
C GLU A 285 -14.35 10.64 15.70
N LEU A 286 -14.11 9.35 15.94
CA LEU A 286 -13.14 8.57 15.20
C LEU A 286 -13.89 7.49 14.41
N PHE A 287 -13.82 7.59 13.08
CA PHE A 287 -14.50 6.68 12.16
C PHE A 287 -13.55 5.57 11.72
N PHE A 288 -13.89 4.33 12.04
CA PHE A 288 -13.17 3.14 11.59
C PHE A 288 -13.95 2.49 10.44
N CYS A 289 -13.49 2.73 9.21
CA CYS A 289 -14.13 2.25 7.98
C CYS A 289 -13.70 0.81 7.71
N SER A 290 -14.64 -0.12 7.48
CA SER A 290 -14.32 -1.56 7.42
C SER A 290 -15.12 -2.32 6.37
N LYS A 291 -14.85 -3.62 6.24
CA LYS A 291 -15.65 -4.52 5.40
C LYS A 291 -17.10 -4.73 5.89
N ASN A 292 -17.41 -4.36 7.13
CA ASN A 292 -18.67 -4.66 7.80
C ASN A 292 -19.46 -3.40 8.20
N GLY A 293 -19.13 -2.26 7.61
CA GLY A 293 -19.68 -0.94 7.94
C GLY A 293 -18.64 -0.03 8.56
N ILE A 294 -19.11 0.98 9.27
CA ILE A 294 -18.31 1.94 10.03
C ILE A 294 -18.52 1.65 11.52
N THR A 295 -17.42 1.53 12.27
CA THR A 295 -17.47 1.62 13.73
C THR A 295 -17.04 3.04 14.12
N ILE A 296 -17.78 3.69 15.02
CA ILE A 296 -17.49 5.06 15.46
C ILE A 296 -17.15 5.02 16.95
N LEU A 297 -16.04 5.66 17.33
CA LEU A 297 -15.71 5.95 18.72
C LEU A 297 -15.95 7.43 19.01
N LYS A 298 -16.74 7.72 20.05
CA LYS A 298 -16.95 9.07 20.55
C LYS A 298 -17.17 9.02 22.07
N ASP A 299 -16.46 9.85 22.82
CA ASP A 299 -16.58 9.93 24.28
C ASP A 299 -16.47 8.55 24.99
N GLY A 300 -15.57 7.69 24.51
CA GLY A 300 -15.36 6.34 25.02
C GLY A 300 -16.45 5.32 24.65
N LYS A 301 -17.46 5.73 23.88
CA LYS A 301 -18.57 4.87 23.45
C LYS A 301 -18.40 4.45 21.99
N TRP A 302 -18.64 3.17 21.75
CA TRP A 302 -18.61 2.57 20.42
C TRP A 302 -20.03 2.49 19.84
N SER A 303 -20.18 2.90 18.59
CA SER A 303 -21.41 2.74 17.82
C SER A 303 -21.09 2.24 16.41
N LYS A 304 -22.12 1.84 15.65
CA LYS A 304 -21.95 1.25 14.32
C LYS A 304 -22.95 1.82 13.32
N ILE A 305 -22.47 2.04 12.09
CA ILE A 305 -23.29 2.34 10.91
C ILE A 305 -23.06 1.22 9.89
N ASP A 306 -24.13 0.55 9.49
CA ASP A 306 -24.12 -0.49 8.45
C ASP A 306 -25.48 -0.56 7.74
N LYS A 307 -25.61 -1.43 6.72
CA LYS A 307 -26.84 -1.62 5.96
C LYS A 307 -28.00 -2.20 6.79
N ASN A 308 -27.74 -2.82 7.94
CA ASN A 308 -28.82 -3.30 8.80
C ASN A 308 -29.48 -2.13 9.52
N LEU A 309 -28.67 -1.16 9.98
CA LEU A 309 -29.17 0.08 10.57
C LEU A 309 -29.77 1.01 9.50
N TYR A 310 -29.07 1.19 8.38
CA TYR A 310 -29.46 2.09 7.29
C TYR A 310 -29.58 1.33 5.97
N LYS A 311 -30.80 0.84 5.67
CA LYS A 311 -31.08 -0.01 4.51
C LYS A 311 -30.73 0.62 3.15
N ASP A 312 -30.77 1.95 3.08
CA ASP A 312 -30.46 2.71 1.87
C ASP A 312 -28.97 2.92 1.62
N LEU A 313 -28.06 2.49 2.51
CA LEU A 313 -26.63 2.51 2.20
C LEU A 313 -26.32 1.62 0.98
N PRO A 314 -25.45 2.06 0.04
CA PRO A 314 -25.10 1.27 -1.14
C PRO A 314 -24.46 -0.07 -0.76
N GLY A 315 -23.45 -0.04 0.12
CA GLY A 315 -22.64 -1.19 0.52
C GLY A 315 -22.29 -1.24 2.00
N ASN A 316 -21.92 -2.42 2.49
CA ASN A 316 -21.33 -2.60 3.83
C ASN A 316 -19.81 -2.48 3.83
N ARG A 317 -19.18 -2.59 2.66
CA ARG A 317 -17.73 -2.46 2.55
C ARG A 317 -17.40 -0.98 2.41
N VAL A 318 -17.08 -0.32 3.51
CA VAL A 318 -16.87 1.13 3.60
C VAL A 318 -15.38 1.44 3.51
N ALA A 319 -14.98 2.18 2.48
CA ALA A 319 -13.59 2.60 2.28
C ALA A 319 -13.28 3.89 3.05
N PHE A 320 -14.25 4.80 3.17
CA PHE A 320 -14.05 6.11 3.76
C PHE A 320 -15.33 6.64 4.41
N ALA A 321 -15.18 7.39 5.49
CA ALA A 321 -16.26 8.17 6.10
C ALA A 321 -15.69 9.40 6.81
N LYS A 322 -16.31 10.57 6.58
CA LYS A 322 -15.98 11.82 7.28
C LYS A 322 -17.25 12.63 7.49
N ARG A 323 -17.35 13.28 8.64
CA ARG A 323 -18.42 14.24 8.93
C ARG A 323 -18.00 15.64 8.51
N ASP A 324 -18.89 16.37 7.83
CA ASP A 324 -18.67 17.76 7.43
C ASP A 324 -19.18 18.78 8.47
N SER A 325 -18.93 20.07 8.21
CA SER A 325 -19.34 21.18 9.08
C SER A 325 -20.85 21.32 9.24
N LYS A 326 -21.64 20.78 8.32
CA LYS A 326 -23.11 20.74 8.34
C LYS A 326 -23.64 19.47 9.01
N ASN A 327 -22.82 18.79 9.80
CA ASN A 327 -23.16 17.58 10.55
C ASN A 327 -23.62 16.39 9.68
N ARG A 328 -23.26 16.37 8.39
CA ARG A 328 -23.57 15.26 7.48
C ARG A 328 -22.40 14.29 7.45
N ILE A 329 -22.68 12.99 7.48
CA ILE A 329 -21.67 11.94 7.33
C ILE A 329 -21.63 11.53 5.86
N TRP A 330 -20.53 11.83 5.19
CA TRP A 330 -20.26 11.33 3.84
C TRP A 330 -19.59 9.96 3.93
N ILE A 331 -20.11 8.99 3.18
CA ILE A 331 -19.72 7.59 3.26
C ILE A 331 -19.41 7.08 1.86
N GLY A 332 -18.15 6.72 1.64
CA GLY A 332 -17.69 6.02 0.44
C GLY A 332 -17.66 4.52 0.66
N THR A 333 -18.48 3.78 -0.08
CA THR A 333 -18.51 2.31 -0.07
C THR A 333 -17.99 1.74 -1.38
N TYR A 334 -17.58 0.48 -1.39
CA TYR A 334 -17.17 -0.20 -2.63
C TYR A 334 -18.31 -0.29 -3.65
N ASP A 335 -19.56 -0.18 -3.19
CA ASP A 335 -20.77 -0.28 -4.01
C ASP A 335 -21.38 1.10 -4.31
N GLY A 336 -20.65 2.20 -4.04
CA GLY A 336 -21.11 3.58 -4.27
C GLY A 336 -21.05 4.50 -3.06
N THR A 337 -21.56 5.72 -3.21
CA THR A 337 -21.51 6.78 -2.19
C THR A 337 -22.88 7.05 -1.56
N ALA A 338 -22.88 7.36 -0.25
CA ALA A 338 -24.03 7.87 0.48
C ALA A 338 -23.68 9.05 1.37
N MET A 339 -24.70 9.81 1.76
CA MET A 339 -24.62 10.86 2.77
C MET A 339 -25.75 10.66 3.78
N ILE A 340 -25.43 10.72 5.07
CA ILE A 340 -26.41 10.70 6.17
C ILE A 340 -26.49 12.11 6.72
N ASP A 341 -27.66 12.72 6.68
CA ASP A 341 -27.86 14.07 7.21
C ASP A 341 -28.06 14.08 8.74
N GLU A 342 -28.19 15.28 9.30
CA GLU A 342 -28.45 15.52 10.73
C GLU A 342 -29.76 14.91 11.25
N ASN A 343 -30.71 14.61 10.36
CA ASN A 343 -31.99 13.98 10.67
C ASN A 343 -31.95 12.45 10.46
N ASN A 344 -30.76 11.89 10.24
CA ASN A 344 -30.53 10.47 9.93
C ASN A 344 -31.15 10.02 8.60
N HIS A 345 -31.48 10.94 7.70
CA HIS A 345 -31.93 10.60 6.36
C HIS A 345 -30.73 10.24 5.47
N VAL A 346 -30.85 9.13 4.75
CA VAL A 346 -29.79 8.61 3.88
C VAL A 346 -30.06 9.00 2.44
N THR A 347 -29.20 9.83 1.88
CA THR A 347 -29.13 10.05 0.44
C THR A 347 -28.18 9.03 -0.18
N ASN A 348 -28.71 8.09 -0.97
CA ASN A 348 -27.92 7.15 -1.75
C ASN A 348 -27.68 7.70 -3.16
N PHE A 349 -26.43 8.02 -3.50
CA PHE A 349 -26.10 8.66 -4.77
C PHE A 349 -26.13 7.71 -5.98
N GLU A 350 -26.19 6.39 -5.78
CA GLU A 350 -26.39 5.40 -6.86
C GLU A 350 -27.76 5.57 -7.53
N LYS A 351 -28.72 6.14 -6.80
CA LYS A 351 -30.07 6.44 -7.28
C LYS A 351 -30.18 7.86 -7.86
N SER A 352 -29.07 8.61 -7.92
CA SER A 352 -29.03 10.00 -8.38
C SER A 352 -28.52 10.14 -9.82
N SER A 353 -28.61 11.36 -10.37
CA SER A 353 -27.95 11.77 -11.62
C SER A 353 -26.66 12.57 -11.38
N THR A 354 -26.19 12.64 -10.13
CA THR A 354 -24.97 13.40 -9.79
C THR A 354 -23.72 12.69 -10.28
N VAL A 355 -22.59 13.41 -10.30
CA VAL A 355 -21.28 12.83 -10.64
C VAL A 355 -20.89 11.67 -9.73
N LEU A 356 -21.41 11.60 -8.49
CA LEU A 356 -21.10 10.57 -7.50
C LEU A 356 -21.70 9.20 -7.81
N LYS A 357 -22.63 9.09 -8.77
CA LYS A 357 -23.22 7.80 -9.14
C LYS A 357 -22.13 6.82 -9.62
N GLY A 358 -22.12 5.62 -9.03
CA GLY A 358 -21.16 4.56 -9.36
C GLY A 358 -19.78 4.76 -8.77
N LYS A 359 -19.59 5.77 -7.90
CA LYS A 359 -18.27 6.19 -7.42
C LYS A 359 -18.20 6.11 -5.92
N CYS A 360 -17.02 5.78 -5.42
CA CYS A 360 -16.66 5.78 -4.01
C CYS A 360 -15.86 7.04 -3.69
N ILE A 361 -16.29 7.83 -2.70
CA ILE A 361 -15.42 8.84 -2.10
C ILE A 361 -14.30 8.13 -1.32
N THR A 362 -13.03 8.48 -1.55
CA THR A 362 -11.89 7.86 -0.85
C THR A 362 -11.12 8.82 0.06
N SER A 363 -11.33 10.12 -0.11
CA SER A 363 -10.80 11.21 0.71
C SER A 363 -11.71 12.42 0.56
N MET A 364 -11.75 13.27 1.58
CA MET A 364 -12.59 14.46 1.59
C MET A 364 -11.94 15.58 2.41
N ASP A 365 -12.05 16.81 1.91
CA ASP A 365 -11.80 18.00 2.71
C ASP A 365 -12.84 19.11 2.46
N GLU A 366 -12.82 20.14 3.31
CA GLU A 366 -13.81 21.20 3.32
C GLU A 366 -13.14 22.57 3.50
N ASP A 367 -13.57 23.57 2.74
CA ASP A 367 -13.13 24.97 2.92
C ASP A 367 -13.96 25.72 3.96
N GLU A 368 -13.54 26.94 4.31
CA GLU A 368 -14.28 27.78 5.26
C GLU A 368 -15.67 28.23 4.77
N ASN A 369 -15.96 28.10 3.47
CA ASN A 369 -17.26 28.45 2.90
C ASN A 369 -18.23 27.26 2.95
N GLY A 370 -17.74 26.05 3.22
CA GLY A 370 -18.52 24.81 3.23
C GLY A 370 -18.61 24.13 1.85
N ASN A 371 -17.69 24.45 0.94
CA ASN A 371 -17.46 23.66 -0.25
C ASN A 371 -16.72 22.38 0.14
N LEU A 372 -17.13 21.26 -0.45
CA LEU A 372 -16.52 19.95 -0.20
C LEU A 372 -15.72 19.50 -1.41
N TYR A 373 -14.55 18.93 -1.16
CA TYR A 373 -13.66 18.36 -2.17
C TYR A 373 -13.52 16.87 -1.92
N PHE A 374 -13.65 16.04 -2.95
CA PHE A 374 -13.63 14.59 -2.85
C PHE A 374 -12.64 14.00 -3.84
N THR A 375 -11.87 13.00 -3.42
CA THR A 375 -11.29 12.04 -4.38
C THR A 375 -12.32 10.97 -4.70
N LEU A 376 -12.39 10.57 -5.97
CA LEU A 376 -13.34 9.57 -6.46
C LEU A 376 -12.61 8.33 -6.96
N TYR A 377 -13.15 7.16 -6.61
CA TYR A 377 -12.63 5.86 -7.05
C TYR A 377 -13.74 4.89 -7.47
N GLU A 378 -13.47 4.06 -8.48
CA GLU A 378 -14.39 3.02 -8.95
C GLU A 378 -13.79 1.62 -8.66
N PHE A 379 -14.35 0.88 -7.70
CA PHE A 379 -13.82 -0.43 -7.30
C PHE A 379 -14.15 -1.56 -8.29
N ASP A 380 -15.31 -1.52 -8.94
CA ASP A 380 -15.83 -2.60 -9.81
C ASP A 380 -15.46 -2.43 -11.29
N ARG A 381 -14.41 -1.65 -11.55
CA ARG A 381 -13.95 -1.35 -12.89
C ARG A 381 -13.61 -2.62 -13.69
N LYS A 382 -14.28 -2.80 -14.83
CA LYS A 382 -14.09 -3.95 -15.72
C LYS A 382 -12.80 -3.89 -16.54
N ASN A 383 -12.39 -2.70 -16.99
CA ASN A 383 -11.22 -2.53 -17.87
C ASN A 383 -10.09 -1.77 -17.16
N LYS A 384 -9.13 -2.50 -16.57
CA LYS A 384 -8.02 -1.91 -15.80
C LYS A 384 -6.88 -1.34 -16.65
N LYS A 385 -6.98 -1.34 -17.99
CA LYS A 385 -5.86 -0.97 -18.89
C LYS A 385 -5.88 0.48 -19.40
N GLN A 386 -6.93 1.25 -19.11
CA GLN A 386 -7.09 2.63 -19.61
C GLN A 386 -7.16 3.63 -18.45
N VAL A 387 -7.12 4.93 -18.73
CA VAL A 387 -7.48 5.96 -17.73
C VAL A 387 -8.94 5.78 -17.33
N ASN A 388 -9.24 5.91 -16.03
CA ASN A 388 -10.62 5.83 -15.55
C ASN A 388 -11.22 7.23 -15.41
N ASN A 389 -12.21 7.56 -16.22
CA ASN A 389 -12.90 8.86 -16.12
C ASN A 389 -14.00 8.86 -15.05
N ASP A 390 -14.29 7.71 -14.45
CA ASP A 390 -15.12 7.63 -13.25
C ASP A 390 -14.32 7.90 -11.95
N GLU A 391 -13.05 8.28 -12.06
CA GLU A 391 -12.19 8.73 -10.96
C GLU A 391 -11.94 10.25 -11.06
N GLY A 392 -10.95 10.78 -10.33
CA GLY A 392 -10.60 12.19 -10.31
C GLY A 392 -11.06 12.89 -9.04
N ILE A 393 -11.31 14.20 -9.13
CA ILE A 393 -11.75 15.02 -8.01
C ILE A 393 -13.17 15.53 -8.28
N ALA A 394 -14.04 15.50 -7.29
CA ALA A 394 -15.31 16.22 -7.33
C ALA A 394 -15.34 17.36 -6.31
N ILE A 395 -15.94 18.47 -6.72
CA ILE A 395 -16.24 19.61 -5.85
C ILE A 395 -17.74 19.68 -5.71
N ARG A 396 -18.23 19.79 -4.47
CA ARG A 396 -19.62 20.13 -4.16
C ARG A 396 -19.65 21.51 -3.55
N ASP A 397 -20.34 22.43 -4.21
CA ASP A 397 -20.49 23.78 -3.69
C ASP A 397 -21.47 23.85 -2.50
N VAL A 398 -21.57 25.04 -1.89
CA VAL A 398 -22.45 25.31 -0.76
C VAL A 398 -23.94 25.05 -1.07
N ASP A 399 -24.35 25.31 -2.32
CA ASP A 399 -25.71 25.12 -2.85
C ASP A 399 -26.00 23.65 -3.16
N GLY A 400 -24.95 22.83 -3.27
CA GLY A 400 -25.02 21.39 -3.49
C GLY A 400 -24.87 20.94 -4.94
N ASN A 401 -24.43 21.82 -5.83
CA ASN A 401 -24.05 21.44 -7.18
C ASN A 401 -22.71 20.71 -7.16
N PHE A 402 -22.57 19.74 -8.06
CA PHE A 402 -21.34 18.98 -8.20
C PHE A 402 -20.62 19.30 -9.51
N LYS A 403 -19.29 19.37 -9.46
CA LYS A 403 -18.42 19.42 -10.63
C LYS A 403 -17.29 18.40 -10.46
N GLN A 404 -17.05 17.60 -11.49
CA GLN A 404 -15.95 16.63 -11.52
C GLN A 404 -14.83 17.12 -12.43
N PHE A 405 -13.59 16.92 -11.99
CA PHE A 405 -12.36 17.20 -12.71
C PHE A 405 -11.60 15.90 -12.99
N THR A 406 -11.29 15.68 -14.26
CA THR A 406 -10.55 14.55 -14.81
C THR A 406 -9.49 15.03 -15.79
N THR A 407 -8.64 14.13 -16.27
CA THR A 407 -7.65 14.38 -17.33
C THR A 407 -8.27 14.92 -18.62
N GLU A 408 -9.58 14.74 -18.84
CA GLU A 408 -10.27 15.17 -20.07
C GLU A 408 -10.77 16.60 -20.02
N ASN A 409 -10.99 17.17 -18.83
CA ASN A 409 -11.64 18.46 -18.66
C ASN A 409 -10.90 19.42 -17.72
N SER A 410 -9.69 19.05 -17.31
CA SER A 410 -8.90 19.77 -16.31
C SER A 410 -7.40 19.55 -16.54
N GLY A 411 -6.57 20.17 -15.70
CA GLY A 411 -5.13 19.90 -15.66
C GLY A 411 -4.75 18.71 -14.78
N MET A 412 -5.67 17.86 -14.33
CA MET A 412 -5.31 16.62 -13.64
C MET A 412 -4.38 15.78 -14.52
N PRO A 413 -3.18 15.39 -14.03
CA PRO A 413 -2.23 14.58 -14.81
C PRO A 413 -2.64 13.12 -14.88
N PHE A 414 -3.33 12.63 -13.85
CA PHE A 414 -3.86 11.27 -13.75
C PHE A 414 -5.08 11.26 -12.83
N ASN A 415 -6.16 10.57 -13.21
CA ASN A 415 -7.41 10.60 -12.44
C ASN A 415 -7.33 9.88 -11.09
N HIS A 416 -6.45 8.89 -10.96
CA HIS A 416 -6.35 8.12 -9.73
C HIS A 416 -5.67 8.92 -8.62
N SER A 417 -6.49 9.46 -7.72
CA SER A 417 -6.08 10.33 -6.62
C SER A 417 -6.25 9.62 -5.28
N ASN A 418 -5.24 9.70 -4.42
CA ASN A 418 -5.21 9.01 -3.12
C ASN A 418 -5.75 9.89 -1.98
N CYS A 419 -5.49 11.19 -2.02
CA CYS A 419 -5.81 12.12 -0.93
C CYS A 419 -5.98 13.54 -1.49
N VAL A 420 -6.89 14.30 -0.90
CA VAL A 420 -7.10 15.74 -1.16
C VAL A 420 -7.07 16.50 0.16
N LEU A 421 -6.34 17.60 0.20
CA LEU A 421 -6.28 18.53 1.33
C LEU A 421 -6.48 19.96 0.84
N TYR A 422 -7.26 20.74 1.58
CA TYR A 422 -7.46 22.16 1.31
C TYR A 422 -6.49 23.00 2.13
N ASP A 423 -5.68 23.81 1.45
CA ASP A 423 -4.83 24.81 2.09
C ASP A 423 -5.62 26.10 2.28
N LYS A 424 -6.07 26.35 3.50
CA LYS A 424 -6.80 27.58 3.85
C LYS A 424 -5.99 28.86 3.69
N ASN A 425 -4.66 28.79 3.70
CA ASN A 425 -3.79 29.97 3.63
C ASN A 425 -3.58 30.41 2.18
N GLU A 426 -3.37 29.44 1.28
CA GLU A 426 -3.15 29.70 -0.15
C GLU A 426 -4.43 29.58 -0.99
N LYS A 427 -5.52 29.03 -0.44
CA LYS A 427 -6.79 28.77 -1.14
C LYS A 427 -6.63 27.78 -2.29
N VAL A 428 -5.75 26.79 -2.12
CA VAL A 428 -5.45 25.74 -3.11
C VAL A 428 -5.76 24.35 -2.58
N LEU A 429 -5.97 23.41 -3.50
CA LEU A 429 -6.03 21.99 -3.18
C LEU A 429 -4.68 21.33 -3.43
N TRP A 430 -4.21 20.57 -2.44
CA TRP A 430 -3.13 19.61 -2.60
C TRP A 430 -3.73 18.23 -2.83
N ILE A 431 -3.38 17.61 -3.95
CA ILE A 431 -3.93 16.33 -4.38
C ILE A 431 -2.78 15.36 -4.67
N SER A 432 -2.71 14.25 -3.95
CA SER A 432 -1.73 13.19 -4.22
C SER A 432 -2.29 12.18 -5.23
N THR A 433 -1.49 11.75 -6.19
CA THR A 433 -1.87 10.74 -7.19
C THR A 433 -1.08 9.44 -7.04
N ASP A 434 -1.60 8.33 -7.57
CA ASP A 434 -0.94 7.01 -7.45
C ASP A 434 0.30 6.87 -8.33
N ARG A 435 0.51 7.68 -9.37
CA ARG A 435 1.72 7.59 -10.24
C ARG A 435 2.16 8.88 -10.92
N ALA A 436 1.47 10.00 -10.68
CA ALA A 436 1.72 11.27 -11.35
C ALA A 436 2.21 12.36 -10.38
N GLY A 437 2.65 11.99 -9.17
CA GLY A 437 3.16 12.94 -8.18
C GLY A 437 2.07 13.76 -7.50
N LEU A 438 2.45 14.97 -7.09
CA LEU A 438 1.63 15.91 -6.34
C LEU A 438 1.01 16.92 -7.28
N VAL A 439 -0.26 17.23 -7.08
CA VAL A 439 -0.97 18.28 -7.80
C VAL A 439 -1.29 19.40 -6.83
N ARG A 440 -0.99 20.63 -7.25
CA ARG A 440 -1.48 21.86 -6.60
C ARG A 440 -2.49 22.49 -7.55
N TYR A 441 -3.73 22.58 -7.10
CA TYR A 441 -4.81 23.19 -7.88
C TYR A 441 -5.26 24.48 -7.21
N ASP A 442 -4.96 25.60 -7.85
CA ASP A 442 -5.50 26.89 -7.46
C ASP A 442 -6.93 27.00 -8.00
N LEU A 443 -7.90 27.25 -7.12
CA LEU A 443 -9.32 27.35 -7.49
C LEU A 443 -9.59 28.48 -8.51
N ASN A 444 -8.65 29.42 -8.67
CA ASN A 444 -8.68 30.53 -9.61
C ASN A 444 -7.57 30.48 -10.67
N ASP A 445 -6.40 29.90 -10.36
CA ASP A 445 -5.16 30.00 -11.15
C ASP A 445 -4.57 28.65 -11.63
N GLY A 446 -5.45 27.74 -12.06
CA GLY A 446 -5.05 26.55 -12.82
C GLY A 446 -4.34 25.44 -12.04
N TRP A 447 -3.71 24.52 -12.76
CA TRP A 447 -3.18 23.26 -12.23
C TRP A 447 -1.65 23.21 -12.36
N GLU A 448 -1.00 22.81 -11.28
CA GLU A 448 0.44 22.55 -11.23
C GLU A 448 0.70 21.10 -10.84
N ASN A 449 1.81 20.53 -11.30
CA ASN A 449 2.15 19.14 -11.04
C ASN A 449 3.64 18.97 -10.70
N TYR A 450 3.91 18.49 -9.49
CA TYR A 450 5.26 18.32 -8.93
C TYR A 450 5.57 16.83 -8.79
N HIS A 451 6.67 16.40 -9.40
CA HIS A 451 7.09 15.00 -9.46
C HIS A 451 8.62 14.88 -9.58
N THR A 452 9.11 13.65 -9.70
CA THR A 452 10.54 13.27 -9.73
C THR A 452 11.39 13.97 -10.77
N GLU A 453 10.80 14.28 -11.92
CA GLU A 453 11.55 14.86 -13.04
C GLU A 453 11.56 16.40 -13.07
N ASN A 454 10.77 17.07 -12.22
CA ASN A 454 10.65 18.54 -12.23
C ASN A 454 10.73 19.19 -10.83
N SER A 455 10.89 18.39 -9.78
CA SER A 455 10.97 18.83 -8.40
C SER A 455 11.83 17.87 -7.58
N GLU A 456 12.10 18.24 -6.34
CA GLU A 456 12.88 17.49 -5.36
C GLU A 456 12.05 16.37 -4.70
N ILE A 457 10.78 16.22 -5.06
CA ILE A 457 9.95 15.09 -4.62
C ILE A 457 10.54 13.81 -5.23
N PRO A 458 10.98 12.84 -4.42
CA PRO A 458 11.77 11.70 -4.89
C PRO A 458 10.92 10.64 -5.59
N THR A 459 9.59 10.74 -5.61
CA THR A 459 8.72 9.74 -6.25
C THR A 459 7.42 10.34 -6.75
N SER A 460 6.83 9.72 -7.76
CA SER A 460 5.48 10.04 -8.26
C SER A 460 4.38 9.23 -7.56
N TYR A 461 4.74 8.37 -6.59
CA TYR A 461 3.82 7.59 -5.75
C TYR A 461 3.70 8.24 -4.37
N ILE A 462 2.61 8.97 -4.15
CA ILE A 462 2.31 9.62 -2.88
C ILE A 462 1.09 8.95 -2.28
N SER A 463 1.27 8.27 -1.14
CA SER A 463 0.24 7.44 -0.52
C SER A 463 -0.77 8.28 0.26
N THR A 464 -0.29 9.18 1.10
CA THR A 464 -1.13 10.12 1.87
C THR A 464 -0.35 11.38 2.20
N MET A 465 -1.06 12.39 2.71
CA MET A 465 -0.52 13.70 3.04
C MET A 465 -1.18 14.25 4.30
N THR A 466 -0.51 15.14 5.01
CA THR A 466 -1.09 15.86 6.15
C THR A 466 -0.36 17.19 6.39
N PHE A 467 -1.07 18.16 6.94
CA PHE A 467 -0.45 19.41 7.41
C PHE A 467 0.02 19.29 8.85
N ASP A 468 1.14 19.91 9.19
CA ASP A 468 1.46 20.21 10.59
C ASP A 468 0.76 21.49 11.08
N ASN A 469 0.96 21.81 12.35
CA ASN A 469 0.38 23.01 12.97
C ASN A 469 0.93 24.34 12.41
N ASN A 470 2.06 24.31 11.71
CA ASN A 470 2.64 25.49 11.06
C ASN A 470 2.11 25.68 9.63
N GLY A 471 1.37 24.70 9.11
CA GLY A 471 0.90 24.68 7.73
C GLY A 471 1.92 24.07 6.76
N ASP A 472 2.98 23.41 7.25
CA ASP A 472 3.88 22.67 6.39
C ASP A 472 3.22 21.35 5.97
N LEU A 473 3.31 21.01 4.69
CA LEU A 473 2.71 19.80 4.13
C LEU A 473 3.71 18.63 4.20
N TYR A 474 3.31 17.51 4.78
CA TYR A 474 4.09 16.28 4.80
C TYR A 474 3.46 15.22 3.92
N LEU A 475 4.31 14.51 3.16
CA LEU A 475 3.90 13.44 2.25
C LEU A 475 4.48 12.11 2.72
N ALA A 476 3.62 11.11 2.93
CA ALA A 476 4.04 9.72 3.01
C ALA A 476 4.24 9.19 1.58
N THR A 477 5.48 8.89 1.23
CA THR A 477 5.81 8.44 -0.12
C THR A 477 6.48 7.07 -0.10
N ARG A 478 6.50 6.40 -1.26
CA ARG A 478 7.27 5.15 -1.42
C ARG A 478 8.79 5.36 -1.56
N GLN A 479 9.28 6.59 -1.37
CA GLN A 479 10.70 6.94 -1.38
C GLN A 479 11.13 7.84 -0.22
N GLY A 480 10.49 7.68 0.94
CA GLY A 480 10.81 8.43 2.15
C GLY A 480 9.73 9.43 2.53
N LEU A 481 10.02 10.20 3.57
CA LEU A 481 9.17 11.28 4.05
C LEU A 481 9.55 12.56 3.31
N VAL A 482 8.57 13.29 2.79
CA VAL A 482 8.79 14.60 2.17
C VAL A 482 8.08 15.65 3.00
N LYS A 483 8.75 16.78 3.21
CA LYS A 483 8.15 18.01 3.75
C LYS A 483 8.21 19.09 2.69
N ILE A 484 7.09 19.76 2.47
CA ILE A 484 6.96 20.94 1.64
C ILE A 484 6.65 22.11 2.58
N LYS A 485 7.60 23.02 2.67
CA LYS A 485 7.52 24.22 3.50
C LYS A 485 7.45 25.44 2.60
N ARG A 486 6.61 26.41 2.94
CA ARG A 486 6.60 27.71 2.26
C ARG A 486 7.80 28.56 2.69
N LYS A 487 8.46 29.21 1.73
CA LYS A 487 9.62 30.09 1.97
C LYS A 487 9.24 31.40 2.67
#